data_AF-A0A7J7CIV5-F1
#
_entry.id   AF-A0A7J7CIV5-F1
#
_cell.length_a   1.000
_cell.length_b   1.000
_cell.length_c   1.000
_cell.angle_alpha   90.00
_cell.angle_beta   90.00
_cell.angle_gamma   90.00
#
_symmetry.space_group_name_H-M   'P 1'
#
loop_
_entity.id
_entity.type
_entity.pdbx_description
1 polymer ?
#
loop_
_entity_poly.entity_id
_entity_poly.type
_entity_poly.pdbx_seq_one_letter_code
_entity_poly.pdbx_strand_id
1 'polypeptide(L)'
;MPRKVDQSEINQNPPLLRSPSFPISGKGEVHTRRVEKLKGKARILLNNAGDPLHQLELIDTLQRLGLGYNFKLEIETILHNIYSKTKTNDLGNLYATALQFRLLRQHGYHVPQVSFKDFIQSALEALYTKYPSGTLYKNDGGM
;
A
#
# COMPACT_ATOMS: atom_id res chain seq x y z
N MET A 1 13.00 51.14 34.39
CA MET A 1 13.41 49.85 34.99
C MET A 1 12.59 48.74 34.34
N PRO A 2 13.18 47.79 33.59
CA PRO A 2 12.42 46.70 32.97
C PRO A 2 12.08 45.60 33.98
N ARG A 3 10.85 45.09 33.92
CA ARG A 3 10.34 43.98 34.74
C ARG A 3 11.14 42.71 34.45
N LYS A 4 11.71 42.08 35.49
CA LYS A 4 12.31 40.74 35.36
C LYS A 4 11.18 39.72 35.17
N VAL A 5 11.27 38.93 34.10
CA VAL A 5 10.39 37.78 33.88
C VAL A 5 10.79 36.70 34.89
N ASP A 6 9.80 36.23 35.64
CA ASP A 6 9.98 35.14 36.61
C ASP A 6 10.26 33.84 35.86
N GLN A 7 11.41 33.23 36.16
CA GLN A 7 11.86 31.98 35.55
C GLN A 7 11.22 30.73 36.21
N SER A 8 10.31 30.91 37.18
CA SER A 8 9.63 29.83 37.88
C SER A 8 8.57 29.10 37.03
N GLU A 9 8.08 29.70 35.94
CA GLU A 9 7.08 29.09 35.03
C GLU A 9 7.67 28.15 33.97
N ILE A 10 8.99 28.18 33.74
CA ILE A 10 9.64 27.46 32.64
C ILE A 10 9.89 25.97 32.98
N ASN A 11 9.53 25.52 34.19
CA ASN A 11 9.95 24.21 34.71
C ASN A 11 8.78 23.31 35.15
N GLN A 12 7.58 23.49 34.58
CA GLN A 12 6.42 22.63 34.87
C GLN A 12 6.07 21.59 33.79
N ASN A 13 6.81 21.52 32.68
CA ASN A 13 6.59 20.47 31.68
C ASN A 13 7.74 19.46 31.68
N PRO A 14 7.48 18.17 32.01
CA PRO A 14 8.51 17.15 31.87
C PRO A 14 8.93 17.04 30.39
N PRO A 15 10.23 16.82 30.11
CA PRO A 15 10.71 16.68 28.74
C PRO A 15 10.01 15.49 28.06
N LEU A 16 9.49 15.71 26.85
CA LEU A 16 8.68 14.74 26.09
C LEU A 16 9.39 13.42 25.74
N LEU A 17 10.68 13.25 26.07
CA LEU A 17 11.50 12.12 25.65
C LEU A 17 12.53 11.69 26.70
N ARG A 18 12.10 11.33 27.91
CA ARG A 18 12.88 10.38 28.72
C ARG A 18 12.04 9.15 28.98
N SER A 19 12.11 8.20 28.03
CA SER A 19 11.52 6.88 28.24
C SER A 19 12.17 6.22 29.46
N PRO A 20 11.38 5.63 30.37
CA PRO A 20 11.94 4.73 31.37
C PRO A 20 12.65 3.61 30.60
N SER A 21 13.91 3.37 30.93
CA SER A 21 14.65 2.21 30.45
C SER A 21 13.90 0.96 30.90
N PHE A 22 13.06 0.43 30.02
CA PHE A 22 12.41 -0.85 30.25
C PHE A 22 13.51 -1.90 30.39
N PRO A 23 13.52 -2.70 31.48
CA PRO A 23 14.42 -3.82 31.57
C PRO A 23 14.15 -4.71 30.35
N ILE A 24 15.17 -4.91 29.52
CA ILE A 24 15.12 -5.86 28.41
C ILE A 24 14.99 -7.24 29.06
N SER A 25 13.75 -7.67 29.25
CA SER A 25 13.43 -8.95 29.86
C SER A 25 13.91 -10.06 28.92
N GLY A 26 14.99 -10.72 29.31
CA GLY A 26 15.62 -11.81 28.57
C GLY A 26 14.70 -13.00 28.40
N LYS A 27 13.89 -12.99 27.34
CA LYS A 27 13.21 -14.17 26.76
C LYS A 27 13.66 -14.35 25.29
N GLY A 28 14.98 -14.31 25.05
CA GLY A 28 15.57 -14.19 23.72
C GLY A 28 15.61 -15.47 22.87
N GLU A 29 15.63 -16.67 23.46
CA GLU A 29 16.04 -17.86 22.71
C GLU A 29 14.89 -18.69 22.08
N VAL A 30 13.73 -18.75 22.72
CA VAL A 30 12.58 -19.51 22.18
C VAL A 30 11.82 -18.70 21.10
N HIS A 31 11.79 -17.38 21.24
CA HIS A 31 11.11 -16.49 20.29
C HIS A 31 11.84 -16.43 18.94
N THR A 32 13.18 -16.46 18.93
CA THR A 32 13.98 -16.38 17.71
C THR A 32 13.78 -17.58 16.80
N ARG A 33 13.76 -18.81 17.34
CA ARG A 33 13.50 -20.03 16.54
C ARG A 33 12.16 -20.01 15.82
N ARG A 34 11.10 -19.54 16.50
CA ARG A 34 9.76 -19.46 15.91
C ARG A 34 9.69 -18.40 14.81
N VAL A 35 10.35 -17.25 15.03
CA VAL A 35 10.44 -16.17 14.03
C VAL A 35 11.14 -16.66 12.76
N GLU A 36 12.29 -17.32 12.87
CA GLU A 36 13.02 -17.82 11.70
C GLU A 36 12.24 -18.90 10.95
N LYS A 37 11.54 -19.79 11.67
CA LYS A 37 10.63 -20.77 11.05
C LYS A 37 9.51 -20.10 10.25
N LEU A 38 8.92 -19.03 10.78
CA LEU A 38 7.83 -18.29 10.11
C LEU A 38 8.36 -17.51 8.91
N LYS A 39 9.54 -16.88 9.01
CA LYS A 39 10.20 -16.24 7.87
C LYS A 39 10.45 -17.25 6.74
N GLY A 40 10.96 -18.45 7.07
CA GLY A 40 11.15 -19.51 6.08
C GLY A 40 9.86 -19.90 5.36
N LYS A 41 8.75 -20.05 6.09
CA LYS A 41 7.44 -20.30 5.49
C LYS A 41 6.98 -19.18 4.57
N ALA A 42 7.16 -17.92 4.98
CA ALA A 42 6.82 -16.77 4.15
C ALA A 42 7.61 -16.75 2.83
N ARG A 43 8.90 -17.10 2.85
CA ARG A 43 9.73 -17.23 1.63
C ARG A 43 9.21 -18.31 0.68
N ILE A 44 8.83 -19.46 1.23
CA ILE A 44 8.25 -20.56 0.45
C ILE A 44 6.96 -20.09 -0.23
N LEU A 45 6.08 -19.40 0.50
CA LEU A 45 4.83 -18.87 -0.06
C LEU A 45 5.08 -17.83 -1.16
N LEU A 46 6.05 -16.92 -0.97
CA LEU A 46 6.43 -15.93 -1.98
C LEU A 46 6.91 -16.60 -3.28
N ASN A 47 7.73 -17.64 -3.18
CA ASN A 47 8.33 -18.31 -4.34
C ASN A 47 7.38 -19.30 -5.03
N ASN A 48 6.44 -19.90 -4.29
CA ASN A 48 5.57 -20.97 -4.79
C ASN A 48 4.14 -20.53 -5.13
N ALA A 49 3.77 -19.27 -4.87
CA ALA A 49 2.48 -18.75 -5.31
C ALA A 49 2.48 -18.69 -6.85
N GLY A 50 1.91 -19.72 -7.48
CA GLY A 50 1.86 -19.86 -8.94
C GLY A 50 0.99 -18.82 -9.64
N ASP A 51 0.21 -18.04 -8.89
CA ASP A 51 -0.59 -16.93 -9.38
C ASP A 51 0.08 -15.58 -9.01
N PRO A 52 0.41 -14.74 -10.01
CA PRO A 52 0.95 -13.40 -9.79
C PRO A 52 0.12 -12.52 -8.84
N LEU A 53 -1.21 -12.66 -8.82
CA LEU A 53 -2.05 -11.86 -7.91
C LEU A 53 -1.77 -12.21 -6.45
N HIS A 54 -1.78 -13.50 -6.10
CA HIS A 54 -1.48 -13.95 -4.74
C HIS A 54 -0.06 -13.54 -4.29
N GLN A 55 0.91 -13.50 -5.20
CA GLN A 55 2.25 -12.98 -4.92
C GLN A 55 2.21 -11.49 -4.55
N LEU A 56 1.52 -10.68 -5.36
CA LEU A 56 1.39 -9.24 -5.11
C LEU A 56 0.67 -8.96 -3.78
N GLU A 57 -0.37 -9.73 -3.44
CA GLU A 57 -1.09 -9.59 -2.16
C GLU A 57 -0.23 -9.93 -0.96
N LEU A 58 0.60 -10.97 -1.06
CA LEU A 58 1.53 -11.35 -0.01
C LEU A 58 2.61 -10.27 0.19
N ILE A 59 3.13 -9.70 -0.91
CA ILE A 59 4.07 -8.57 -0.86
C ILE A 59 3.42 -7.37 -0.16
N ASP A 60 2.19 -7.00 -0.55
CA ASP A 60 1.46 -5.88 0.04
C ASP A 60 1.24 -6.08 1.54
N THR A 61 0.85 -7.29 1.94
CA THR A 61 0.66 -7.66 3.34
C THR A 61 1.95 -7.53 4.13
N LEU A 62 3.07 -8.06 3.62
CA LEU A 62 4.37 -7.97 4.28
C LEU A 62 4.84 -6.52 4.43
N GLN A 63 4.62 -5.68 3.42
CA GLN A 63 4.97 -4.25 3.50
C GLN A 63 4.12 -3.50 4.52
N ARG A 64 2.79 -3.73 4.54
CA ARG A 64 1.87 -3.10 5.51
C ARG A 64 2.13 -3.51 6.95
N LEU A 65 2.61 -4.73 7.17
CA LEU A 65 3.05 -5.22 8.48
C LEU A 65 4.44 -4.71 8.89
N GLY A 66 5.10 -3.91 8.04
CA GLY A 66 6.46 -3.44 8.29
C GLY A 66 7.52 -4.54 8.19
N LEU A 67 7.19 -5.70 7.61
CA LEU A 67 8.08 -6.85 7.49
C LEU A 67 8.80 -6.92 6.14
N GLY A 68 8.43 -6.06 5.18
CA GLY A 68 8.96 -6.07 3.81
C GLY A 68 10.49 -6.02 3.73
N TYR A 69 11.17 -5.36 4.68
CA TYR A 69 12.62 -5.27 4.71
C TYR A 69 13.32 -6.63 4.89
N ASN A 70 12.65 -7.63 5.49
CA ASN A 70 13.21 -8.97 5.68
C ASN A 70 13.23 -9.81 4.39
N PHE A 71 12.52 -9.36 3.34
CA PHE A 71 12.28 -10.09 2.10
C PHE A 71 12.61 -9.25 0.87
N LYS A 72 13.51 -8.27 1.01
CA LYS A 72 13.78 -7.28 -0.05
C LYS A 72 14.15 -7.93 -1.39
N LEU A 73 15.03 -8.92 -1.36
CA LEU A 73 15.50 -9.62 -2.56
C LEU A 73 14.37 -10.43 -3.22
N GLU A 74 13.57 -11.12 -2.43
CA GLU A 74 12.43 -11.90 -2.91
C GLU A 74 11.39 -10.98 -3.57
N ILE A 75 11.08 -9.85 -2.93
CA ILE A 75 10.14 -8.85 -3.44
C ILE A 75 10.65 -8.25 -4.77
N GLU A 76 11.90 -7.82 -4.83
CA GLU A 76 12.48 -7.25 -6.05
C GLU A 76 12.46 -8.26 -7.20
N THR A 77 12.82 -9.52 -6.93
CA THR A 77 12.82 -10.60 -7.94
C THR A 77 11.41 -10.86 -8.48
N ILE A 78 10.41 -10.94 -7.59
CA ILE A 78 9.02 -11.18 -7.99
C ILE A 78 8.49 -10.00 -8.81
N LEU A 79 8.70 -8.77 -8.36
CA LEU A 79 8.22 -7.58 -9.07
C LEU A 79 8.89 -7.44 -10.44
N HIS A 80 10.19 -7.74 -10.54
CA HIS A 80 10.90 -7.76 -11.82
C HIS A 80 10.30 -8.81 -12.78
N ASN A 81 10.03 -10.02 -12.29
CA ASN A 81 9.42 -11.08 -13.09
C ASN A 81 8.00 -10.71 -13.55
N ILE A 82 7.22 -10.07 -12.70
CA ILE A 82 5.87 -9.60 -13.07
C ILE A 82 5.99 -8.50 -14.13
N TYR A 83 6.87 -7.53 -13.94
CA TYR A 83 7.09 -6.44 -14.90
C TYR A 83 7.53 -6.94 -16.27
N SER A 84 8.38 -7.97 -16.34
CA SER A 84 8.86 -8.51 -17.61
C SER A 84 7.86 -9.40 -18.33
N LYS A 85 6.99 -10.11 -17.59
CA LYS A 85 6.05 -11.08 -18.16
C LYS A 85 4.67 -10.49 -18.49
N THR A 86 4.24 -9.45 -17.79
CA THR A 86 2.90 -8.88 -17.99
C THR A 86 2.98 -7.64 -18.85
N LYS A 87 2.17 -7.58 -19.91
CA LYS A 87 1.75 -6.28 -20.42
C LYS A 87 0.88 -5.68 -19.32
N THR A 88 1.01 -4.38 -19.06
CA THR A 88 0.49 -3.69 -17.86
C THR A 88 -1.02 -3.77 -17.61
N ASN A 89 -1.76 -4.54 -18.43
CA ASN A 89 -3.22 -4.63 -18.44
C ASN A 89 -3.72 -6.11 -18.45
N ASP A 90 -2.85 -7.12 -18.35
CA ASP A 90 -3.21 -8.54 -18.55
C ASP A 90 -3.72 -9.28 -17.31
N LEU A 91 -3.77 -8.64 -16.13
CA LEU A 91 -4.28 -9.30 -14.91
C LEU A 91 -5.81 -9.47 -14.87
N GLY A 92 -6.53 -8.95 -15.87
CA GLY A 92 -7.97 -9.20 -16.07
C GLY A 92 -8.93 -8.58 -15.02
N ASN A 93 -8.40 -7.95 -13.96
CA ASN A 93 -9.19 -7.34 -12.89
C ASN A 93 -8.60 -5.97 -12.50
N LEU A 94 -9.47 -4.98 -12.27
CA LEU A 94 -9.09 -3.66 -11.76
C LEU A 94 -8.27 -3.75 -10.47
N TYR A 95 -8.70 -4.59 -9.52
CA TYR A 95 -8.00 -4.72 -8.24
C TYR A 95 -6.56 -5.21 -8.45
N ALA A 96 -6.39 -6.26 -9.26
CA ALA A 96 -5.09 -6.82 -9.57
C ALA A 96 -4.19 -5.81 -10.32
N THR A 97 -4.76 -5.10 -11.30
CA THR A 97 -4.06 -4.04 -12.07
C THR A 97 -3.65 -2.88 -11.16
N ALA A 98 -4.52 -2.44 -10.26
CA ALA A 98 -4.25 -1.37 -9.32
C ALA A 98 -3.16 -1.75 -8.31
N LEU A 99 -3.21 -2.98 -7.81
CA LEU A 99 -2.22 -3.53 -6.89
C LEU A 99 -0.84 -3.61 -7.57
N GLN A 100 -0.78 -4.19 -8.76
CA GLN A 100 0.44 -4.29 -9.55
C GLN A 100 1.03 -2.91 -9.83
N PHE A 101 0.22 -1.98 -10.36
CA PHE A 101 0.66 -0.63 -10.68
C PHE A 101 1.27 0.08 -9.47
N ARG A 102 0.57 0.03 -8.32
CA ARG A 102 1.04 0.66 -7.09
C ARG A 102 2.37 0.06 -6.62
N LEU A 103 2.46 -1.27 -6.54
CA LEU A 103 3.68 -1.94 -6.08
C LEU A 103 4.86 -1.67 -7.01
N LEU A 104 4.67 -1.77 -8.33
CA LEU A 104 5.73 -1.48 -9.30
C LEU A 104 6.25 -0.04 -9.17
N ARG A 105 5.36 0.95 -9.07
CA ARG A 105 5.78 2.36 -8.90
C ARG A 105 6.49 2.61 -7.57
N GLN A 106 6.03 1.98 -6.49
CA GLN A 106 6.70 2.08 -5.18
C GLN A 106 8.14 1.56 -5.20
N HIS A 107 8.42 0.59 -6.07
CA HIS A 107 9.76 0.02 -6.27
C HIS A 107 10.53 0.65 -7.45
N GLY A 108 10.06 1.78 -7.98
CA GLY A 108 10.79 2.57 -8.98
C GLY A 108 10.62 2.12 -10.43
N TYR A 109 9.73 1.17 -10.72
CA TYR A 109 9.44 0.78 -12.10
C TYR A 109 8.62 1.85 -12.81
N HIS A 110 8.99 2.12 -14.06
CA HIS A 110 8.21 3.00 -14.93
C HIS A 110 6.99 2.24 -15.45
N VAL A 111 5.81 2.58 -14.91
CA VAL A 111 4.52 2.08 -15.37
C VAL A 111 3.69 3.24 -15.95
N PRO A 112 3.30 3.18 -17.24
CA PRO A 112 2.50 4.22 -17.87
C PRO A 112 1.13 4.33 -17.21
N GLN A 113 0.56 5.55 -17.18
CA GLN A 113 -0.79 5.77 -16.66
C GLN A 113 -1.88 5.18 -17.57
N VAL A 114 -1.55 4.95 -18.84
CA VAL A 114 -2.46 4.44 -19.88
C VAL A 114 -3.08 3.09 -19.48
N SER A 115 -2.46 2.35 -18.56
CA SER A 115 -2.98 1.08 -18.05
C SER A 115 -4.36 1.16 -17.37
N PHE A 116 -4.79 2.34 -16.94
CA PHE A 116 -6.14 2.56 -16.39
C PHE A 116 -7.14 3.19 -17.36
N LYS A 117 -6.71 3.53 -18.57
CA LYS A 117 -7.54 4.30 -19.52
C LYS A 117 -8.84 3.57 -19.85
N ASP A 118 -8.77 2.26 -20.08
CA ASP A 118 -9.93 1.44 -20.44
C ASP A 118 -10.95 1.36 -19.31
N PHE A 119 -10.49 1.29 -18.06
CA PHE A 119 -11.37 1.32 -16.90
C PHE A 119 -12.10 2.66 -16.75
N ILE A 120 -11.37 3.77 -16.89
CA ILE A 120 -11.96 5.11 -16.81
C ILE A 120 -12.96 5.33 -17.95
N GLN A 121 -12.63 4.87 -19.17
CA GLN A 121 -13.51 4.97 -20.32
C GLN A 121 -14.81 4.17 -20.11
N SER A 122 -14.70 2.92 -19.65
CA SER A 122 -15.88 2.09 -19.34
C SER A 122 -16.73 2.69 -18.22
N ALA A 123 -16.12 3.25 -17.17
CA ALA A 123 -16.85 3.91 -16.09
C ALA A 123 -17.59 5.17 -16.58
N LEU A 124 -16.99 5.94 -17.49
CA LEU A 124 -17.63 7.10 -18.11
C LEU A 124 -18.83 6.67 -18.96
N GLU A 125 -18.68 5.66 -19.82
CA GLU A 125 -19.78 5.10 -20.62
C GLU A 125 -20.94 4.60 -19.75
N ALA A 126 -20.65 3.93 -18.64
CA ALA A 126 -21.65 3.49 -17.68
C ALA A 126 -22.40 4.68 -17.05
N LEU A 127 -21.71 5.77 -16.71
CA LEU A 127 -22.32 6.98 -16.17
C LEU A 127 -23.21 7.68 -17.19
N TYR A 128 -22.75 7.82 -18.44
CA TYR A 128 -23.54 8.41 -19.52
C TYR A 128 -24.78 7.59 -19.88
N THR A 129 -24.70 6.26 -19.75
CA THR A 129 -25.85 5.37 -19.95
C THR A 129 -26.82 5.43 -18.77
N LYS A 130 -26.32 5.57 -17.54
CA LYS A 130 -27.13 5.63 -16.33
C LYS A 130 -27.85 6.97 -16.17
N TYR A 131 -27.26 8.05 -16.69
CA TYR A 131 -27.82 9.40 -16.63
C TYR A 131 -27.75 10.05 -18.03
N PRO A 132 -28.58 9.62 -18.99
CA PRO A 132 -28.69 10.30 -20.27
C PRO A 132 -29.25 11.69 -20.00
N SER A 133 -28.47 12.74 -20.23
CA SER A 133 -28.93 14.12 -20.08
C SER A 133 -30.12 14.35 -21.03
N GLY A 134 -31.34 14.47 -20.49
CA GLY A 134 -32.53 14.61 -21.34
C GLY A 134 -33.90 14.78 -20.66
N THR A 135 -33.99 15.06 -19.36
CA THR A 135 -35.26 15.51 -18.74
C THR A 135 -35.09 16.85 -18.05
N LEU A 136 -34.68 17.86 -18.80
CA LEU A 136 -34.98 19.25 -18.48
C LEU A 136 -35.60 19.85 -19.75
N TYR A 137 -36.72 20.55 -19.57
CA TYR A 137 -37.65 21.08 -20.58
C TYR A 137 -38.67 20.06 -21.14
N LYS A 138 -39.58 19.57 -20.29
CA LYS A 138 -40.98 19.51 -20.73
C LYS A 138 -41.51 20.94 -20.69
N ASN A 139 -41.39 21.64 -21.82
CA ASN A 139 -42.19 22.83 -22.04
C ASN A 139 -43.61 22.32 -22.29
N ASP A 140 -44.35 22.16 -21.20
CA ASP A 140 -45.80 22.05 -21.25
C ASP A 140 -46.32 23.44 -21.64
N GLY A 141 -46.13 23.79 -22.91
CA GLY A 141 -46.73 24.93 -23.55
C GLY A 141 -48.23 24.70 -23.63
N GLY A 142 -48.92 24.98 -22.53
CA GLY A 142 -50.36 25.18 -22.54
C GLY A 142 -50.69 26.44 -23.31
N MET A 143 -51.27 26.26 -24.50
CA MET A 143 -52.30 27.15 -25.03
C MET A 143 -53.64 26.44 -24.93
#